data_AF-A0AAW5KLB1-F1
#
_entry.id   AF-A0AAW5KLB1-F1
#
_cell.length_a   1.000
_cell.length_b   1.000
_cell.length_c   1.000
_cell.angle_alpha   90.00
_cell.angle_beta   90.00
_cell.angle_gamma   90.00
#
_symmetry.space_group_name_H-M   'P 1'
#
loop_
_entity.id
_entity.type
_entity.pdbx_description
1 polymer ?
#
loop_
_entity_poly.entity_id
_entity_poly.type
_entity_poly.pdbx_seq_one_letter_code
_entity_poly.pdbx_strand_id
1 'polypeptide(L)'
;MENVFDEIRSRVSMRDVAKFYGLQMNHSGMARCPFHDDRTPSLKVYDDHFYCFGCGATGDCTGFTAKLFGIPQIEAAKKISYDFGLNLFNGEIAVSVNPRLKSENDFHVWLRNANLAVSEYLSKLNEWRKIYAPKNQWEQLHPLFVESLKRTDYVEYLSDLLAHGSDKEKKLYYKENGNDIKKIQERLEKLAAEVRPVKRKAI
;
A
#
# COMPACT_ATOMS: atom_id res chain seq x y z
N MET A 1 8.86 2.22 30.08
CA MET A 1 8.87 1.77 28.68
C MET A 1 7.47 1.29 28.38
N GLU A 2 6.70 2.06 27.62
CA GLU A 2 5.40 1.56 27.13
C GLU A 2 5.64 0.36 26.23
N ASN A 3 4.81 -0.67 26.42
CA ASN A 3 4.86 -1.86 25.61
C ASN A 3 4.37 -1.51 24.20
N VAL A 4 5.11 -1.90 23.16
CA VAL A 4 4.74 -1.60 21.76
C VAL A 4 3.34 -2.08 21.39
N PHE A 5 2.86 -3.16 22.01
CA PHE A 5 1.50 -3.63 21.83
C PHE A 5 0.45 -2.69 22.44
N ASP A 6 0.75 -2.02 23.56
CA ASP A 6 -0.11 -1.01 24.16
C ASP A 6 -0.16 0.25 23.28
N GLU A 7 0.98 0.65 22.73
CA GLU A 7 1.07 1.79 21.81
C GLU A 7 0.32 1.56 20.49
N ILE A 8 0.34 0.32 19.96
CA ILE A 8 -0.49 -0.04 18.82
C ILE A 8 -1.98 0.04 19.18
N ARG A 9 -2.37 -0.53 20.32
CA ARG A 9 -3.79 -0.53 20.77
C ARG A 9 -4.33 0.86 21.04
N SER A 10 -3.49 1.81 21.45
CA SER A 10 -3.92 3.20 21.66
C SER A 10 -4.07 4.00 20.36
N ARG A 11 -3.45 3.56 19.26
CA ARG A 11 -3.46 4.27 17.96
C ARG A 11 -4.34 3.64 16.91
N VAL A 12 -4.57 2.32 16.98
CA VAL A 12 -5.31 1.57 15.96
C VAL A 12 -6.28 0.60 16.63
N SER A 13 -7.56 0.76 16.33
CA SER A 13 -8.60 -0.14 16.84
C SER A 13 -8.58 -1.48 16.11
N MET A 14 -9.10 -2.52 16.75
CA MET A 14 -9.32 -3.83 16.12
C MET A 14 -10.24 -3.70 14.89
N ARG A 15 -11.24 -2.81 14.93
CA ARG A 15 -12.11 -2.52 13.77
C ARG A 15 -11.33 -1.92 12.60
N ASP A 16 -10.41 -1.01 12.86
CA ASP A 16 -9.59 -0.39 11.80
C ASP A 16 -8.70 -1.44 11.14
N VAL A 17 -8.05 -2.29 11.94
CA VAL A 17 -7.27 -3.43 11.45
C VAL A 17 -8.12 -4.39 10.61
N ALA A 18 -9.30 -4.77 11.11
CA ALA A 18 -10.21 -5.64 10.38
C ALA A 18 -10.61 -5.06 9.02
N LYS A 19 -11.05 -3.79 8.98
CA LYS A 19 -11.44 -3.11 7.73
C LYS A 19 -10.26 -2.98 6.78
N PHE A 20 -9.11 -2.54 7.28
CA PHE A 20 -7.90 -2.36 6.49
C PHE A 20 -7.45 -3.67 5.83
N TYR A 21 -7.58 -4.79 6.54
CA TYR A 21 -7.29 -6.11 5.98
C TYR A 21 -8.44 -6.74 5.20
N GLY A 22 -9.49 -5.98 4.88
CA GLY A 22 -10.55 -6.38 3.96
C GLY A 22 -11.66 -7.23 4.58
N LEU A 23 -11.76 -7.26 5.91
CA LEU A 23 -12.86 -7.97 6.59
C LEU A 23 -14.17 -7.20 6.40
N GLN A 24 -15.09 -7.80 5.65
CA GLN A 24 -16.43 -7.25 5.42
C GLN A 24 -17.32 -7.49 6.64
N MET A 25 -17.59 -6.43 7.39
CA MET A 25 -18.46 -6.44 8.57
C MET A 25 -19.81 -5.82 8.24
N ASN A 26 -20.88 -6.38 8.79
CA ASN A 26 -22.20 -5.75 8.75
C ASN A 26 -22.31 -4.61 9.79
N HIS A 27 -23.48 -3.95 9.85
CA HIS A 27 -23.76 -2.85 10.79
C HIS A 27 -23.59 -3.25 12.27
N SER A 28 -23.74 -4.53 12.61
CA SER A 28 -23.54 -5.03 13.97
C SER A 28 -22.09 -5.46 14.25
N GLY A 29 -21.16 -5.31 13.31
CA GLY A 29 -19.76 -5.71 13.48
C GLY A 29 -19.54 -7.22 13.36
N MET A 30 -20.47 -7.95 12.75
CA MET A 30 -20.31 -9.38 12.43
C MET A 30 -19.72 -9.55 11.03
N ALA A 31 -18.81 -10.50 10.88
CA ALA A 31 -18.17 -10.89 9.62
C ALA A 31 -18.05 -12.41 9.51
N ARG A 32 -17.79 -12.90 8.29
CA ARG A 32 -17.35 -14.27 8.08
C ARG A 32 -15.93 -14.42 8.63
N CYS A 33 -15.71 -15.46 9.43
CA CYS A 33 -14.43 -15.70 10.05
C CYS A 33 -13.39 -16.12 9.00
N PRO A 34 -12.23 -15.44 8.91
CA PRO A 34 -11.18 -15.81 7.97
C PRO A 34 -10.34 -17.01 8.45
N PHE A 35 -10.55 -17.47 9.68
CA PHE A 35 -9.74 -18.52 10.32
C PHE A 35 -10.33 -19.93 10.21
N HIS A 36 -11.52 -20.08 9.60
CA HIS A 36 -12.12 -21.38 9.26
C HIS A 36 -13.03 -21.22 8.03
N ASP A 37 -13.53 -22.33 7.47
CA ASP A 37 -14.51 -22.29 6.38
C ASP A 37 -15.88 -21.83 6.91
N ASP A 38 -16.09 -20.52 6.92
CA ASP A 38 -17.26 -19.90 7.51
C ASP A 38 -18.30 -19.46 6.46
N ARG A 39 -19.46 -20.12 6.46
CA ARG A 39 -20.56 -19.82 5.52
C ARG A 39 -21.45 -18.67 6.00
N THR A 40 -21.56 -18.49 7.31
CA THR A 40 -22.48 -17.54 7.97
C THR A 40 -21.71 -16.69 8.97
N PRO A 41 -21.79 -15.34 8.95
CA PRO A 41 -20.98 -14.48 9.82
C PRO A 41 -20.93 -14.94 11.28
N SER A 42 -19.80 -15.50 11.71
CA SER A 42 -19.58 -16.01 13.07
C SER A 42 -18.53 -15.23 13.86
N LEU A 43 -17.82 -14.30 13.21
CA LEU A 43 -16.81 -13.45 13.81
C LEU A 43 -17.41 -12.11 14.22
N LYS A 44 -17.39 -11.79 15.52
CA LYS A 44 -17.72 -10.47 16.04
C LYS A 44 -16.45 -9.65 16.22
N VAL A 45 -16.47 -8.43 15.71
CA VAL A 45 -15.39 -7.46 15.88
C VAL A 45 -15.86 -6.33 16.81
N TYR A 46 -15.19 -6.21 17.95
CA TYR A 46 -15.30 -5.12 18.89
C TYR A 46 -14.22 -4.07 18.59
N ASP A 47 -14.23 -2.96 19.32
CA ASP A 47 -13.25 -1.89 19.09
C ASP A 47 -11.83 -2.28 19.49
N ASP A 48 -11.68 -3.13 20.51
CA ASP A 48 -10.40 -3.55 21.09
C ASP A 48 -10.02 -5.01 20.75
N HIS A 49 -11.00 -5.88 20.49
CA HIS A 49 -10.78 -7.31 20.27
C HIS A 49 -11.76 -7.93 19.27
N PHE A 50 -11.53 -9.19 18.89
CA PHE A 50 -12.47 -9.99 18.12
C PHE A 50 -12.76 -11.31 18.82
N TYR A 51 -13.91 -11.90 18.51
CA TYR A 51 -14.26 -13.25 18.93
C TYR A 51 -15.06 -13.97 17.84
N CYS A 52 -14.64 -15.18 17.48
CA CYS A 52 -15.39 -16.04 16.58
C CYS A 52 -16.17 -17.10 17.35
N PHE A 53 -17.50 -17.04 17.26
CA PHE A 53 -18.39 -18.01 17.88
C PHE A 53 -18.36 -19.39 17.20
N GLY A 54 -17.87 -19.49 15.96
CA GLY A 54 -17.78 -20.76 15.22
C GLY A 54 -16.53 -21.58 15.57
N CYS A 55 -15.36 -20.93 15.67
CA CYS A 55 -14.08 -21.63 15.89
C CYS A 55 -13.36 -21.25 17.18
N GLY A 56 -13.91 -20.35 18.00
CA GLY A 56 -13.31 -19.88 19.25
C GLY A 56 -12.09 -18.97 19.08
N ALA A 57 -11.73 -18.60 17.83
CA ALA A 57 -10.63 -17.68 17.60
C ALA A 57 -10.90 -16.32 18.26
N THR A 58 -9.92 -15.84 19.03
CA THR A 58 -10.00 -14.57 19.77
C THR A 58 -8.65 -13.87 19.78
N GLY A 59 -8.64 -12.57 20.04
CA GLY A 59 -7.45 -11.75 20.16
C GLY A 59 -7.72 -10.26 19.93
N ASP A 60 -6.67 -9.46 20.07
CA ASP A 60 -6.67 -8.03 19.73
C ASP A 60 -6.22 -7.80 18.27
N CYS A 61 -6.01 -6.53 17.90
CA CYS A 61 -5.52 -6.11 16.59
C CYS A 61 -4.22 -6.84 16.17
N THR A 62 -3.29 -7.04 17.09
CA THR A 62 -2.04 -7.74 16.82
C THR A 62 -2.27 -9.23 16.68
N GLY A 63 -3.06 -9.84 17.57
CA GLY A 63 -3.41 -11.25 17.52
C GLY A 63 -4.19 -11.63 16.26
N PHE A 64 -5.09 -10.77 15.80
CA PHE A 64 -5.81 -10.94 14.54
C PHE A 64 -4.85 -10.95 13.36
N THR A 65 -3.96 -9.97 13.29
CA THR A 65 -2.96 -9.82 12.24
C THR A 65 -2.01 -11.02 12.21
N ALA A 66 -1.50 -11.44 13.37
CA ALA A 66 -0.64 -12.62 13.50
C ALA A 66 -1.31 -13.88 12.92
N LYS A 67 -2.58 -14.13 13.27
CA LYS A 67 -3.34 -15.27 12.75
C LYS A 67 -3.64 -15.15 11.25
N LEU A 68 -3.99 -13.96 10.80
CA LEU A 68 -4.39 -13.71 9.42
C LEU A 68 -3.23 -13.94 8.44
N PHE A 69 -2.03 -13.51 8.83
CA PHE A 69 -0.82 -13.64 8.01
C PHE A 69 0.03 -14.86 8.36
N GLY A 70 -0.29 -15.58 9.44
CA GLY A 70 0.51 -16.73 9.89
C GLY A 70 1.91 -16.33 10.34
N ILE A 71 2.03 -15.18 11.01
CA ILE A 71 3.30 -14.59 11.45
C ILE A 71 3.38 -14.46 12.98
N PRO A 72 4.59 -14.41 13.57
CA PRO A 72 4.76 -14.12 14.99
C PRO A 72 4.16 -12.75 15.38
N GLN A 73 3.73 -12.60 16.64
CA GLN A 73 3.12 -11.36 17.14
C GLN A 73 3.99 -10.11 16.94
N ILE A 74 5.31 -10.23 17.11
CA ILE A 74 6.21 -9.09 16.91
C ILE A 74 6.25 -8.64 15.43
N GLU A 75 6.19 -9.59 14.49
CA GLU A 75 6.12 -9.29 13.06
C GLU A 75 4.75 -8.73 12.68
N ALA A 76 3.68 -9.17 13.35
CA ALA A 76 2.36 -8.56 13.22
C ALA A 76 2.34 -7.11 13.72
N ALA A 77 3.02 -6.80 14.83
CA ALA A 77 3.16 -5.44 15.33
C ALA A 77 3.95 -4.55 14.35
N LYS A 78 5.07 -5.03 13.81
CA LYS A 78 5.81 -4.34 12.74
C LYS A 78 4.93 -4.11 11.52
N LYS A 79 4.14 -5.11 11.14
CA LYS A 79 3.23 -5.02 10.00
C LYS A 79 2.16 -3.96 10.20
N ILE A 80 1.50 -3.92 11.36
CA ILE A 80 0.53 -2.87 11.68
C ILE A 80 1.23 -1.51 11.67
N SER A 81 2.40 -1.39 12.30
CA SER A 81 3.15 -0.13 12.30
C SER A 81 3.49 0.36 10.89
N TYR A 82 3.86 -0.54 9.98
CA TYR A 82 4.16 -0.21 8.58
C TYR A 82 2.88 0.14 7.81
N ASP A 83 1.87 -0.72 7.87
CA ASP A 83 0.62 -0.60 7.12
C ASP A 83 -0.18 0.66 7.51
N PHE A 84 -0.13 1.05 8.79
CA PHE A 84 -0.80 2.23 9.35
C PHE A 84 0.12 3.45 9.52
N GLY A 85 1.40 3.35 9.14
CA GLY A 85 2.35 4.47 9.21
C GLY A 85 2.66 4.97 10.63
N LEU A 86 2.67 4.08 11.63
CA LEU A 86 2.86 4.44 13.04
C LEU A 86 4.33 4.70 13.42
N ASN A 87 5.29 4.31 12.57
CA ASN A 87 6.74 4.49 12.77
C ASN A 87 7.28 3.97 14.13
N LEU A 88 6.73 2.86 14.64
CA LEU A 88 7.12 2.28 15.94
C LEU A 88 8.40 1.45 15.90
N PHE A 89 8.79 1.02 14.70
CA PHE A 89 10.00 0.23 14.47
C PHE A 89 10.84 0.97 13.44
N ASN A 90 12.07 1.34 13.80
CA ASN A 90 13.01 2.24 13.08
C ASN A 90 13.35 1.82 11.63
N GLY A 91 12.36 1.74 10.75
CA GLY A 91 12.49 1.27 9.38
C GLY A 91 12.62 -0.25 9.22
N GLU A 92 12.39 -1.05 10.28
CA GLU A 92 12.30 -2.51 10.13
C GLU A 92 11.04 -2.85 9.33
N ILE A 93 11.24 -3.34 8.10
CA ILE A 93 10.15 -3.73 7.20
C ILE A 93 9.59 -5.07 7.70
N ALA A 94 8.28 -5.12 7.94
CA ALA A 94 7.59 -6.37 8.28
C ALA A 94 7.77 -7.39 7.15
N VAL A 95 8.03 -8.65 7.50
CA VAL A 95 8.14 -9.74 6.51
C VAL A 95 6.91 -9.70 5.60
N SER A 96 7.13 -9.67 4.28
CA SER A 96 6.04 -9.78 3.32
C SER A 96 5.46 -11.19 3.41
N VAL A 97 4.31 -11.35 4.04
CA VAL A 97 3.65 -12.66 4.15
C VAL A 97 2.33 -12.65 3.40
N ASN A 98 2.12 -13.70 2.60
CA ASN A 98 0.93 -13.92 1.78
C ASN A 98 -0.34 -14.00 2.65
N PRO A 99 -1.31 -13.07 2.53
CA PRO A 99 -2.58 -13.20 3.22
C PRO A 99 -3.45 -14.31 2.62
N ARG A 100 -4.10 -15.09 3.50
CA ARG A 100 -5.14 -16.08 3.13
C ARG A 100 -6.49 -15.44 2.72
N LEU A 101 -6.66 -14.11 2.86
CA LEU A 101 -7.79 -13.32 2.35
C LEU A 101 -7.42 -12.63 1.03
N LYS A 102 -7.09 -13.40 -0.02
CA LYS A 102 -6.50 -12.89 -1.26
C LYS A 102 -7.49 -12.89 -2.42
N SER A 103 -8.11 -11.74 -2.71
CA SER A 103 -8.46 -11.35 -4.09
C SER A 103 -9.01 -9.92 -4.21
N GLU A 104 -9.71 -9.41 -3.19
CA GLU A 104 -10.34 -8.08 -3.26
C GLU A 104 -9.51 -6.95 -2.60
N ASN A 105 -8.81 -7.23 -1.49
CA ASN A 105 -7.96 -6.23 -0.83
C ASN A 105 -6.70 -5.89 -1.66
N ASP A 106 -6.13 -6.87 -2.36
CA ASP A 106 -4.95 -6.68 -3.22
C ASP A 106 -5.22 -5.64 -4.31
N PHE A 107 -6.42 -5.65 -4.91
CA PHE A 107 -6.78 -4.69 -5.94
C PHE A 107 -6.88 -3.26 -5.39
N HIS A 108 -7.51 -3.06 -4.23
CA HIS A 108 -7.64 -1.72 -3.65
C HIS A 108 -6.30 -1.16 -3.15
N VAL A 109 -5.47 -1.99 -2.53
CA VAL A 109 -4.11 -1.62 -2.14
C VAL A 109 -3.26 -1.30 -3.37
N TRP A 110 -3.32 -2.16 -4.39
CA TRP A 110 -2.65 -1.91 -5.66
C TRP A 110 -3.14 -0.60 -6.31
N LEU A 111 -4.45 -0.37 -6.35
CA LEU A 111 -5.04 0.82 -6.96
C LEU A 111 -4.59 2.09 -6.25
N ARG A 112 -4.54 2.09 -4.92
CA ARG A 112 -4.02 3.22 -4.13
C ARG A 112 -2.55 3.49 -4.45
N ASN A 113 -1.71 2.46 -4.44
CA ASN A 113 -0.28 2.60 -4.73
C ASN A 113 -0.01 3.01 -6.18
N ALA A 114 -0.82 2.51 -7.12
CA ALA A 114 -0.77 2.88 -8.52
C ALA A 114 -1.12 4.36 -8.72
N ASN A 115 -2.21 4.84 -8.10
CA ASN A 115 -2.58 6.26 -8.12
C ASN A 115 -1.46 7.15 -7.56
N LEU A 116 -0.86 6.77 -6.43
CA LEU A 116 0.23 7.53 -5.83
C LEU A 116 1.45 7.59 -6.76
N ALA A 117 1.90 6.45 -7.27
CA ALA A 117 3.07 6.37 -8.15
C ALA A 117 2.85 7.14 -9.47
N VAL A 118 1.67 7.00 -10.09
CA VAL A 118 1.33 7.72 -11.32
C VAL A 118 1.28 9.22 -11.07
N SER A 119 0.65 9.67 -9.98
CA SER A 119 0.58 11.10 -9.63
C SER A 119 1.96 11.69 -9.36
N GLU A 120 2.80 10.99 -8.59
CA GLU A 120 4.17 11.44 -8.30
C GLU A 120 5.01 11.54 -9.57
N TYR A 121 4.94 10.52 -10.42
CA TYR A 121 5.69 10.50 -11.67
C TYR A 121 5.21 11.57 -12.65
N LEU A 122 3.89 11.76 -12.78
CA LEU A 122 3.33 12.84 -13.61
C LEU A 122 3.78 14.22 -13.12
N SER A 123 3.83 14.42 -11.80
CA SER A 123 4.38 15.65 -11.21
C SER A 123 5.84 15.87 -11.60
N LYS A 124 6.67 14.81 -11.56
CA LYS A 124 8.06 14.86 -12.02
C LYS A 124 8.19 15.19 -13.50
N LEU A 125 7.39 14.56 -14.37
CA LEU A 125 7.41 14.85 -15.80
C LEU A 125 7.05 16.33 -16.07
N ASN A 126 6.03 16.85 -15.39
CA ASN A 126 5.63 18.25 -15.50
C ASN A 126 6.69 19.22 -14.96
N GLU A 127 7.36 18.87 -13.86
CA GLU A 127 8.49 19.63 -13.31
C GLU A 127 9.65 19.67 -14.32
N TRP A 128 10.01 18.53 -14.89
CA TRP A 128 11.11 18.43 -15.86
C TRP A 128 10.81 19.17 -17.16
N ARG A 129 9.56 19.19 -17.64
CA ARG A 129 9.14 20.02 -18.78
C ARG A 129 9.44 21.49 -18.53
N LYS A 130 9.32 21.97 -17.29
CA LYS A 130 9.55 23.39 -16.94
C LYS A 130 11.03 23.68 -16.72
N ILE A 131 11.71 22.87 -15.93
CA ILE A 131 13.09 23.14 -15.50
C ILE A 131 14.10 22.88 -16.62
N TYR A 132 13.88 21.85 -17.43
CA TYR A 132 14.83 21.40 -18.46
C TYR A 132 14.40 21.78 -19.89
N ALA A 133 13.46 22.71 -20.04
CA ALA A 133 13.08 23.22 -21.36
C ALA A 133 14.29 23.87 -22.05
N PRO A 134 14.58 23.53 -23.31
CA PRO A 134 15.63 24.21 -24.07
C PRO A 134 15.24 25.67 -24.28
N LYS A 135 16.18 26.59 -24.12
CA LYS A 135 15.94 28.03 -24.31
C LYS A 135 15.88 28.42 -25.78
N ASN A 136 16.45 27.60 -26.65
CA ASN A 136 16.48 27.81 -28.10
C ASN A 136 16.64 26.47 -28.85
N GLN A 137 16.41 26.49 -30.15
CA GLN A 137 16.40 25.31 -31.03
C GLN A 137 17.77 24.62 -31.21
N TRP A 138 18.86 25.23 -30.73
CA TRP A 138 20.22 24.72 -30.92
C TRP A 138 20.78 24.04 -29.66
N GLU A 139 20.06 24.09 -28.54
CA GLU A 139 20.45 23.43 -27.31
C GLU A 139 20.20 21.92 -27.35
N GLN A 140 21.16 21.15 -26.84
CA GLN A 140 20.98 19.72 -26.67
C GLN A 140 19.90 19.46 -25.62
N LEU A 141 18.89 18.65 -25.98
CA LEU A 141 17.79 18.33 -25.08
C LEU A 141 18.27 17.50 -23.89
N HIS A 142 17.92 17.95 -22.69
CA HIS A 142 18.20 17.19 -21.47
C HIS A 142 17.46 15.84 -21.47
N PRO A 143 18.07 14.73 -21.05
CA PRO A 143 17.41 13.41 -21.08
C PRO A 143 16.06 13.38 -20.33
N LEU A 144 15.94 14.02 -19.17
CA LEU A 144 14.68 14.10 -18.42
C LEU A 144 13.61 14.96 -19.13
N PHE A 145 14.03 15.96 -19.91
CA PHE A 145 13.11 16.72 -20.76
C PHE A 145 12.56 15.81 -21.86
N VAL A 146 13.41 15.05 -22.55
CA VAL A 146 12.98 14.08 -23.57
C VAL A 146 12.08 13.00 -22.99
N GLU A 147 12.40 12.48 -21.80
CA GLU A 147 11.56 11.51 -21.08
C GLU A 147 10.18 12.09 -20.78
N SER A 148 10.12 13.34 -20.31
CA SER A 148 8.86 14.04 -20.07
C SER A 148 7.99 14.13 -21.33
N LEU A 149 8.57 14.50 -22.48
CA LEU A 149 7.83 14.57 -23.74
C LEU A 149 7.28 13.21 -24.17
N LYS A 150 8.07 12.14 -24.02
CA LYS A 150 7.67 10.79 -24.47
C LYS A 150 6.65 10.10 -23.57
N ARG A 151 6.59 10.46 -22.28
CA ARG A 151 5.83 9.69 -21.28
C ARG A 151 4.57 10.39 -20.80
N THR A 152 4.48 11.72 -20.87
CA THR A 152 3.38 12.49 -20.27
C THR A 152 2.01 11.98 -20.72
N ASP A 153 1.75 11.92 -22.02
CA ASP A 153 0.43 11.56 -22.56
C ASP A 153 -0.04 10.18 -22.08
N TYR A 154 0.88 9.20 -22.03
CA TYR A 154 0.56 7.87 -21.54
C TYR A 154 0.33 7.83 -20.02
N VAL A 155 1.10 8.59 -19.25
CA VAL A 155 0.95 8.66 -17.78
C VAL A 155 -0.31 9.43 -17.40
N GLU A 156 -0.71 10.44 -18.17
CA GLU A 156 -1.99 11.14 -18.03
C GLU A 156 -3.17 10.19 -18.30
N TYR A 157 -3.09 9.37 -19.37
CA TYR A 157 -4.07 8.31 -19.61
C TYR A 157 -4.18 7.34 -18.41
N LEU A 158 -3.06 6.91 -17.82
CA LEU A 158 -3.08 6.06 -16.62
C LEU A 158 -3.69 6.79 -15.42
N SER A 159 -3.39 8.07 -15.24
CA SER A 159 -3.97 8.88 -14.16
C SER A 159 -5.50 8.93 -14.28
N ASP A 160 -6.01 9.21 -15.48
CA ASP A 160 -7.45 9.28 -15.74
C ASP A 160 -8.12 7.92 -15.55
N LEU A 161 -7.51 6.84 -16.05
CA LEU A 161 -8.01 5.48 -15.87
C LEU A 161 -8.11 5.09 -14.38
N LEU A 162 -7.06 5.37 -13.60
CA LEU A 162 -6.99 4.98 -12.18
C LEU A 162 -7.86 5.85 -11.28
N ALA A 163 -8.09 7.11 -11.63
CA ALA A 163 -8.97 8.01 -10.89
C ALA A 163 -10.44 7.78 -11.29
N HIS A 164 -10.75 7.84 -12.59
CA HIS A 164 -12.11 7.97 -13.11
C HIS A 164 -12.65 6.75 -13.84
N GLY A 165 -11.81 5.77 -14.18
CA GLY A 165 -12.25 4.53 -14.81
C GLY A 165 -13.26 3.75 -13.96
N SER A 166 -14.12 2.97 -14.60
CA SER A 166 -15.02 2.06 -13.90
C SER A 166 -14.24 0.96 -13.15
N ASP A 167 -14.85 0.39 -12.12
CA ASP A 167 -14.27 -0.74 -11.39
C ASP A 167 -13.89 -1.91 -12.30
N LYS A 168 -14.67 -2.14 -13.37
CA LYS A 168 -14.39 -3.18 -14.37
C LYS A 168 -13.11 -2.87 -15.14
N GLU A 169 -12.95 -1.64 -15.62
CA GLU A 169 -11.76 -1.21 -16.37
C GLU A 169 -10.50 -1.23 -15.51
N LYS A 170 -10.59 -0.73 -14.27
CA LYS A 170 -9.48 -0.73 -13.32
C LYS A 170 -9.05 -2.16 -12.96
N LYS A 171 -10.01 -3.06 -12.71
CA LYS A 171 -9.73 -4.48 -12.42
C LYS A 171 -9.18 -5.22 -13.63
N LEU A 172 -9.61 -4.88 -14.85
CA LEU A 172 -9.05 -5.44 -16.09
C LEU A 172 -7.60 -4.99 -16.25
N TYR A 173 -7.33 -3.69 -16.11
CA TYR A 173 -5.98 -3.15 -16.18
C TYR A 173 -5.05 -3.76 -15.12
N TYR A 174 -5.52 -3.91 -13.88
CA TYR A 174 -4.77 -4.58 -12.82
C TYR A 174 -4.31 -6.00 -13.22
N LYS A 175 -5.18 -6.76 -13.89
CA LYS A 175 -4.90 -8.14 -14.31
C LYS A 175 -3.97 -8.22 -15.52
N GLU A 176 -4.15 -7.34 -16.50
CA GLU A 176 -3.53 -7.48 -17.82
C GLU A 176 -2.31 -6.57 -18.01
N ASN A 177 -2.30 -5.38 -17.39
CA ASN A 177 -1.39 -4.29 -17.73
C ASN A 177 -0.71 -3.64 -16.51
N GLY A 178 -0.83 -4.22 -15.31
CA GLY A 178 -0.24 -3.66 -14.08
C GLY A 178 1.29 -3.53 -14.05
N ASN A 179 1.99 -4.08 -15.04
CA ASN A 179 3.45 -4.00 -15.15
C ASN A 179 3.94 -2.57 -15.43
N ASP A 180 3.15 -1.71 -16.08
CA ASP A 180 3.58 -0.35 -16.36
C ASP A 180 3.62 0.51 -15.10
N ILE A 181 2.71 0.25 -14.15
CA ILE A 181 2.77 0.84 -12.80
C ILE A 181 4.06 0.41 -12.09
N LYS A 182 4.44 -0.87 -12.19
CA LYS A 182 5.69 -1.35 -11.60
C LYS A 182 6.91 -0.65 -12.18
N LYS A 183 6.97 -0.45 -13.51
CA LYS A 183 8.05 0.30 -14.16
C LYS A 183 8.13 1.76 -13.68
N ILE A 184 6.96 2.39 -13.47
CA ILE A 184 6.90 3.77 -12.92
C ILE A 184 7.46 3.78 -11.50
N GLN A 185 7.06 2.85 -10.64
CA GLN A 185 7.58 2.72 -9.28
C GLN A 185 9.10 2.51 -9.27
N GLU A 186 9.62 1.57 -10.06
CA GLU A 186 11.06 1.33 -10.20
C GLU A 186 11.81 2.58 -10.71
N ARG A 187 11.20 3.38 -11.59
CA ARG A 187 11.78 4.63 -12.07
C ARG A 187 11.85 5.68 -10.96
N LEU A 188 10.79 5.83 -10.18
CA LEU A 188 10.75 6.74 -9.02
C LEU A 188 11.78 6.37 -7.95
N GLU A 189 11.93 5.09 -7.66
CA GLU A 189 12.95 4.59 -6.71
C GLU A 189 14.37 4.95 -7.17
N LYS A 190 14.67 4.78 -8.46
CA LYS A 190 15.98 5.16 -9.03
C LYS A 190 16.23 6.66 -8.89
N LEU A 191 15.24 7.50 -9.20
CA LEU A 191 15.35 8.96 -9.05
C LEU A 191 15.56 9.37 -7.60
N ALA A 192 14.85 8.73 -6.66
CA ALA A 192 15.04 8.97 -5.23
C ALA A 192 16.43 8.55 -4.74
N ALA A 193 17.00 7.48 -5.31
CA ALA A 193 18.36 7.04 -4.99
C ALA A 193 19.44 7.99 -5.53
N GLU A 194 19.23 8.57 -6.72
CA GLU A 194 20.14 9.56 -7.34
C GLU A 194 20.22 10.88 -6.54
N VAL A 195 19.17 11.25 -5.81
CA VAL A 195 19.11 12.48 -4.99
C VAL A 195 19.74 12.29 -3.59
N ARG A 196 19.91 11.06 -3.10
CA ARG A 196 20.54 10.82 -1.79
C ARG A 196 22.04 11.12 -1.86
N PRO A 197 22.59 11.99 -1.00
CA PRO A 197 24.01 12.30 -1.04
C PRO A 197 24.82 11.03 -0.76
N VAL A 198 25.69 10.66 -1.70
CA VAL A 198 26.70 9.62 -1.51
C VAL A 198 27.51 10.01 -0.28
N LYS A 199 27.38 9.27 0.82
CA LYS A 199 28.25 9.43 1.99
C LYS A 199 29.69 9.27 1.50
N ARG A 200 30.43 10.37 1.39
CA ARG A 200 31.87 10.34 1.11
C ARG A 200 32.52 9.52 2.23
N LYS A 201 33.17 8.41 1.86
CA LYS A 201 34.09 7.73 2.78
C LYS A 201 35.16 8.74 3.16
N ALA A 202 35.26 9.06 4.45
CA ALA A 202 36.40 9.79 4.98
C ALA A 202 37.67 8.95 4.73
N ILE A 203 38.65 9.57 4.07
CA ILE A 203 40.04 9.10 4.01
C ILE A 203 40.76 9.65 5.23
#